data_AF-A0A7W0FZE4-F1
#
_entry.id   AF-A0A7W0FZE4-F1
#
_cell.length_a   1.000
_cell.length_b   1.000
_cell.length_c   1.000
_cell.angle_alpha   90.00
_cell.angle_beta   90.00
_cell.angle_gamma   90.00
#
_symmetry.space_group_name_H-M   'P 1'
#
loop_
_entity.id
_entity.type
_entity.pdbx_description
1 polymer ?
#
loop_
_entity_poly.entity_id
_entity_poly.type
_entity_poly.pdbx_seq_one_letter_code
_entity_poly.pdbx_strand_id
1 'polypeptide(L)'
;MKPLSTELQDAETLRELGSASVLIVHDLKNQLNGLKLYATFLRKRMEKSERPADELETIAKLIAGLERAAGDMTLLVRYGRPLELRRRPGTDLSRLLSEAAEGHRVEADEGSFDGDFDQDALKEALKNITQGGHASAATDDED
;
A
#
# COMPACT_ATOMS: atom_id res chain seq x y z
N MET A 1 -8.03 10.37 -39.00
CA MET A 1 -7.60 9.16 -38.27
C MET A 1 -6.09 9.21 -38.06
N LYS A 2 -5.62 9.63 -36.88
CA LYS A 2 -4.26 9.41 -36.37
C LYS A 2 -4.08 9.63 -34.83
N PRO A 3 -4.93 9.11 -33.92
CA PRO A 3 -4.69 9.25 -32.47
C PRO A 3 -4.01 8.03 -31.81
N LEU A 4 -4.11 6.82 -32.39
CA LEU A 4 -3.67 5.58 -31.73
C LEU A 4 -2.16 5.49 -31.44
N SER A 5 -1.32 6.14 -32.25
CA SER A 5 0.13 6.04 -32.14
C SER A 5 0.70 6.81 -30.95
N THR A 6 0.05 7.92 -30.57
CA THR A 6 0.52 8.80 -29.50
C THR A 6 0.14 8.23 -28.13
N GLU A 7 -1.08 7.71 -27.97
CA GLU A 7 -1.53 7.05 -26.74
C GLU A 7 -0.71 5.79 -26.42
N LEU A 8 -0.30 5.02 -27.44
CA LEU A 8 0.57 3.85 -27.26
C LEU A 8 2.00 4.25 -26.85
N GLN A 9 2.53 5.35 -27.39
CA GLN A 9 3.85 5.89 -27.00
C GLN A 9 3.83 6.44 -25.58
N ASP A 10 2.75 7.11 -25.18
CA ASP A 10 2.58 7.61 -23.81
C ASP A 10 2.46 6.45 -22.80
N ALA A 11 1.73 5.39 -23.15
CA ALA A 11 1.61 4.19 -22.33
C ALA A 11 2.95 3.44 -22.15
N GLU A 12 3.76 3.35 -23.21
CA GLU A 12 5.08 2.73 -23.15
C GLU A 12 6.07 3.57 -22.32
N THR A 13 6.05 4.89 -22.48
CA THR A 13 6.86 5.82 -21.68
C THR A 13 6.49 5.76 -20.19
N LEU A 14 5.20 5.69 -19.88
CA LEU A 14 4.70 5.50 -18.50
C LEU A 14 5.13 4.15 -17.92
N ARG A 15 5.18 3.08 -18.73
CA ARG A 15 5.64 1.76 -18.31
C ARG A 15 7.14 1.76 -17.99
N GLU A 16 7.95 2.40 -18.82
CA GLU A 16 9.39 2.55 -18.58
C GLU A 16 9.67 3.38 -17.32
N LEU A 17 8.92 4.48 -17.13
CA LEU A 17 9.00 5.30 -15.93
C LEU A 17 8.60 4.52 -14.67
N GLY A 18 7.52 3.74 -14.72
CA GLY A 18 7.09 2.87 -13.62
C GLY A 18 8.15 1.84 -13.27
N SER A 19 8.74 1.20 -14.28
CA SER A 19 9.80 0.20 -14.11
C SER A 19 11.08 0.79 -13.50
N ALA A 20 11.50 1.98 -13.95
CA ALA A 20 12.63 2.69 -13.37
C ALA A 20 12.35 3.16 -11.92
N SER A 21 11.11 3.60 -11.66
CA SER A 21 10.68 4.01 -10.32
C SER A 21 10.74 2.84 -9.33
N VAL A 22 10.41 1.61 -9.76
CA VAL A 22 10.50 0.41 -8.92
C VAL A 22 11.94 0.16 -8.45
N LEU A 23 12.94 0.37 -9.32
CA LEU A 23 14.36 0.21 -8.96
C LEU A 23 14.80 1.25 -7.94
N ILE A 24 14.44 2.52 -8.16
CA ILE A 24 14.75 3.62 -7.24
C ILE A 24 14.13 3.34 -5.86
N VAL A 25 12.87 2.90 -5.84
CA VAL A 25 12.18 2.63 -4.59
C VAL A 25 12.73 1.40 -3.86
N HIS A 26 13.18 0.38 -4.59
CA HIS A 26 13.90 -0.75 -3.98
C HIS A 26 15.16 -0.29 -3.25
N ASP A 27 15.99 0.54 -3.90
CA ASP A 27 17.22 1.05 -3.30
C ASP A 27 16.94 1.94 -2.08
N LEU A 28 15.94 2.82 -2.17
CA LEU A 28 15.52 3.63 -1.03
C LEU A 28 14.98 2.76 0.12
N LYS A 29 14.22 1.70 -0.16
CA LYS A 29 13.75 0.74 0.85
C LYS A 29 14.92 0.08 1.58
N ASN A 30 15.98 -0.28 0.87
CA ASN A 30 17.17 -0.82 1.48
C ASN A 30 17.88 0.20 2.37
N GLN A 31 18.01 1.46 1.93
CA GLN A 31 18.60 2.52 2.76
C GLN A 31 17.81 2.78 4.04
N LEU A 32 16.46 2.85 3.95
CA LEU A 32 15.62 3.05 5.14
C LEU A 32 15.69 1.87 6.11
N ASN A 33 15.72 0.63 5.60
CA ASN A 33 15.89 -0.54 6.44
C ASN A 33 17.24 -0.52 7.18
N GLY A 34 18.32 -0.10 6.49
CA GLY A 34 19.62 0.12 7.10
C GLY A 34 19.59 1.18 8.21
N LEU A 35 18.99 2.34 7.94
CA LEU A 35 18.81 3.42 8.92
C LEU A 35 17.98 2.96 10.13
N LYS A 36 16.93 2.17 9.91
CA LYS A 36 16.10 1.62 10.98
C LYS A 36 16.90 0.69 11.88
N LEU A 37 17.74 -0.16 11.31
CA LEU A 37 18.62 -1.05 12.07
C LEU A 37 19.59 -0.26 12.96
N TYR A 38 20.24 0.77 12.41
CA TYR A 38 21.14 1.63 13.18
C TYR A 38 20.41 2.40 14.28
N ALA A 39 19.24 2.97 13.99
CA ALA A 39 18.42 3.67 14.97
C ALA A 39 17.95 2.73 16.09
N THR A 40 17.54 1.50 15.75
CA THR A 40 17.13 0.48 16.73
C THR A 40 18.31 0.06 17.62
N PHE A 41 19.49 -0.14 17.03
CA PHE A 41 20.70 -0.46 17.78
C PHE A 41 21.10 0.67 18.73
N LEU A 42 21.02 1.92 18.26
CA LEU A 42 21.28 3.11 19.06
C LEU A 42 20.30 3.21 20.24
N ARG A 43 18.99 2.99 20.00
CA ARG A 43 17.97 2.95 21.05
C ARG A 43 18.31 1.92 22.12
N LYS A 44 18.59 0.69 21.72
CA LYS A 44 18.93 -0.42 22.63
C LYS A 44 20.20 -0.17 23.45
N ARG A 45 21.18 0.56 22.89
CA ARG A 45 22.40 0.96 23.61
C ARG A 45 22.13 2.08 24.61
N MET A 46 21.21 2.99 24.27
CA MET A 46 20.81 4.09 25.14
C MET A 46 19.88 3.63 26.26
N GLU A 47 19.02 2.64 26.05
CA GLU A 47 18.23 2.00 27.13
C GLU A 47 19.11 1.36 28.21
N LYS A 48 20.35 0.96 27.87
CA LYS A 48 21.34 0.39 28.81
C LYS A 48 22.22 1.43 29.51
N SER A 49 22.17 2.66 29.06
CA SER A 49 22.91 3.78 29.65
C SER A 49 21.87 4.65 30.37
N GLU A 50 22.16 5.29 31.50
CA GLU A 50 21.21 6.22 32.15
C GLU A 50 21.05 7.53 31.35
N ARG A 51 20.67 7.42 30.07
CA ARG A 51 20.51 8.51 29.12
C ARG A 51 19.16 9.21 29.35
N PRO A 52 19.06 10.52 29.05
CA PRO A 52 17.81 11.26 29.19
C PRO A 52 16.67 10.66 28.37
N ALA A 53 15.46 10.65 28.93
CA ALA A 53 14.26 10.12 28.28
C ALA A 53 13.97 10.78 26.92
N ASP A 54 14.27 12.08 26.78
CA ASP A 54 14.06 12.86 25.57
C ASP A 54 14.89 12.33 24.37
N GLU A 55 16.10 11.81 24.62
CA GLU A 55 16.93 11.24 23.56
C GLU A 55 16.35 9.89 23.07
N LEU A 56 15.76 9.10 23.98
CA LEU A 56 15.08 7.85 23.64
C LEU A 56 13.78 8.09 22.85
N GLU A 57 13.00 9.09 23.25
CA GLU A 57 11.78 9.50 22.54
C GLU A 57 12.11 9.99 21.11
N THR A 58 13.18 10.78 20.96
CA THR A 58 13.63 11.26 19.65
C THR A 58 13.99 10.09 18.72
N ILE A 59 14.66 9.06 19.23
CA ILE A 59 14.98 7.86 18.45
C ILE A 59 13.73 7.05 18.13
N ALA A 60 12.78 6.95 19.05
CA ALA A 60 11.51 6.28 18.79
C ALA A 60 10.75 6.97 17.63
N LYS A 61 10.71 8.31 17.62
CA LYS A 61 10.11 9.09 16.53
C LYS A 61 10.84 8.90 15.20
N LEU A 62 12.18 8.83 15.21
CA LEU A 62 12.98 8.54 14.01
C LEU A 62 12.67 7.15 13.44
N ILE A 63 12.61 6.12 14.30
CA ILE A 63 12.26 4.77 13.88
C ILE A 63 10.86 4.74 13.27
N ALA A 64 9.87 5.38 13.91
CA ALA A 64 8.51 5.46 13.39
C ALA A 64 8.44 6.19 12.03
N GLY A 65 9.23 7.25 11.85
CA GLY A 65 9.33 7.96 10.57
C GLY A 65 9.92 7.08 9.46
N LEU A 66 10.96 6.30 9.75
CA LEU A 66 11.57 5.36 8.81
C LEU A 66 10.60 4.24 8.42
N GLU A 67 9.82 3.74 9.38
CA GLU A 67 8.79 2.74 9.12
C GLU A 67 7.69 3.26 8.18
N ARG A 68 7.19 4.48 8.43
CA ARG A 68 6.21 5.12 7.53
C ARG A 68 6.74 5.27 6.12
N ALA A 69 7.95 5.83 5.97
CA ALA A 69 8.55 6.03 4.65
C ALA A 69 8.81 4.69 3.92
N ALA A 70 9.17 3.62 4.62
CA ALA A 70 9.27 2.28 4.04
C ALA A 70 7.92 1.71 3.57
N GLY A 71 6.83 2.04 4.30
CA GLY A 71 5.46 1.74 3.91
C GLY A 71 5.05 2.47 2.63
N ASP A 72 5.24 3.79 2.59
CA ASP A 72 4.89 4.64 1.43
C ASP A 72 5.61 4.20 0.16
N MET A 73 6.89 3.85 0.28
CA MET A 73 7.66 3.28 -0.82
C MET A 73 7.12 1.93 -1.30
N THR A 74 6.67 1.08 -0.40
CA THR A 74 6.06 -0.20 -0.79
C THR A 74 4.78 0.04 -1.61
N LEU A 75 4.00 1.08 -1.28
CA LEU A 75 2.85 1.50 -2.08
C LEU A 75 3.27 2.04 -3.46
N LEU A 76 4.30 2.90 -3.52
CA LEU A 76 4.80 3.43 -4.80
C LEU A 76 5.27 2.32 -5.75
N VAL A 77 5.98 1.30 -5.24
CA VAL A 77 6.36 0.13 -6.06
C VAL A 77 5.14 -0.63 -6.57
N ARG A 78 4.12 -0.78 -5.72
CA ARG A 78 2.90 -1.50 -6.08
C ARG A 78 2.15 -0.78 -7.20
N TYR A 79 2.06 0.54 -7.16
CA TYR A 79 1.41 1.33 -8.23
C TYR A 79 2.30 1.54 -9.46
N GLY A 80 3.62 1.48 -9.32
CA GLY A 80 4.56 1.62 -10.43
C GLY A 80 4.73 0.38 -11.30
N ARG A 81 4.23 -0.79 -10.87
CA ARG A 81 4.32 -2.04 -11.65
C ARG A 81 3.10 -2.22 -12.55
N PRO A 82 3.28 -2.76 -13.78
CA PRO A 82 2.17 -3.23 -14.59
C PRO A 82 1.31 -4.23 -13.81
N LEU A 83 0.00 -4.02 -13.81
CA LEU A 83 -0.94 -4.91 -13.14
C LEU A 83 -1.24 -6.10 -14.05
N GLU A 84 -0.56 -7.23 -13.83
CA GLU A 84 -0.86 -8.48 -14.52
C GLU A 84 -2.03 -9.20 -13.87
N LEU A 85 -3.25 -8.96 -14.37
CA LEU A 85 -4.47 -9.58 -13.86
C LEU A 85 -4.61 -11.03 -14.32
N ARG A 86 -4.74 -11.96 -13.36
CA ARG A 86 -5.00 -13.38 -13.56
C ARG A 86 -6.50 -13.66 -13.41
N ARG A 87 -7.27 -13.29 -14.44
CA ARG A 87 -8.72 -13.47 -14.43
C ARG A 87 -9.10 -14.95 -14.34
N ARG A 88 -10.01 -15.28 -13.43
CA ARG A 88 -10.63 -16.60 -13.28
C ARG A 88 -12.13 -16.46 -13.55
N PRO A 89 -12.71 -17.34 -14.38
CA PRO A 89 -14.14 -17.31 -14.65
C PRO A 89 -14.96 -17.71 -13.42
N GLY A 90 -16.18 -17.19 -13.34
CA GLY A 90 -17.13 -17.52 -12.28
C GLY A 90 -16.74 -17.01 -10.89
N THR A 91 -16.06 -15.86 -10.84
CA THR A 91 -15.76 -15.20 -9.56
C THR A 91 -17.00 -14.47 -9.06
N ASP A 92 -17.54 -14.91 -7.92
CA ASP A 92 -18.65 -14.28 -7.20
C ASP A 92 -18.16 -13.05 -6.42
N LEU A 93 -18.52 -11.85 -6.92
CA LEU A 93 -18.15 -10.57 -6.30
C LEU A 93 -18.86 -10.32 -4.97
N SER A 94 -20.11 -10.76 -4.82
CA SER A 94 -20.88 -10.56 -3.59
C SER A 94 -20.25 -11.29 -2.42
N ARG A 95 -19.76 -12.51 -2.67
CA ARG A 95 -18.98 -13.26 -1.68
C ARG A 95 -17.67 -12.57 -1.33
N LEU A 96 -16.93 -12.09 -2.34
CA LEU A 96 -15.67 -11.37 -2.11
C LEU A 96 -15.84 -10.10 -1.27
N LEU A 97 -16.88 -9.33 -1.56
CA LEU A 97 -17.20 -8.10 -0.82
C LEU A 97 -17.61 -8.41 0.61
N SER A 98 -18.42 -9.46 0.81
CA SER A 98 -18.83 -9.92 2.14
C SER A 98 -17.63 -10.40 2.98
N GLU A 99 -16.68 -11.12 2.37
CA GLU A 99 -15.44 -11.54 3.04
C GLU A 99 -14.58 -10.34 3.46
N ALA A 100 -14.49 -9.30 2.62
CA ALA A 100 -13.68 -8.11 2.89
C ALA A 100 -14.31 -7.10 3.86
N ALA A 101 -15.63 -7.19 4.05
CA ALA A 101 -16.40 -6.26 4.88
C ALA A 101 -16.32 -6.55 6.39
N GLU A 102 -15.66 -7.63 6.84
CA GLU A 102 -15.35 -7.96 8.25
C GLU A 102 -16.36 -7.45 9.32
N GLY A 103 -17.66 -7.73 9.14
CA GLY A 103 -18.72 -7.36 10.09
C GLY A 103 -19.61 -6.18 9.68
N HIS A 104 -19.35 -5.54 8.53
CA HIS A 104 -20.24 -4.52 7.96
C HIS A 104 -21.35 -5.14 7.10
N ARG A 105 -22.49 -4.47 7.06
CA ARG A 105 -23.62 -4.87 6.20
C ARG A 105 -23.28 -4.55 4.75
N VAL A 106 -23.25 -5.57 3.91
CA VAL A 106 -23.13 -5.42 2.45
C VAL A 106 -24.54 -5.38 1.85
N GLU A 107 -24.85 -4.31 1.14
CA GLU A 107 -26.07 -4.20 0.33
C GLU A 107 -25.67 -4.29 -1.14
N ALA A 108 -26.28 -5.23 -1.85
CA ALA A 108 -26.11 -5.43 -3.29
C ALA A 108 -27.50 -5.53 -3.92
N ASP A 109 -27.66 -5.00 -5.13
CA ASP A 109 -28.90 -5.12 -5.89
C ASP A 109 -29.25 -6.59 -6.17
N GLU A 110 -30.52 -6.86 -6.48
CA GLU A 110 -30.95 -8.22 -6.83
C GLU A 110 -30.27 -8.71 -8.12
N GLY A 111 -29.48 -9.78 -8.04
CA GLY A 111 -28.83 -10.39 -9.20
C GLY A 111 -27.64 -11.28 -8.86
N SER A 112 -27.13 -11.99 -9.87
CA SER A 112 -25.86 -12.72 -9.80
C SER A 112 -24.71 -11.78 -10.19
N PHE A 113 -23.71 -11.64 -9.30
CA PHE A 113 -22.52 -10.82 -9.55
C PHE A 113 -21.30 -11.69 -9.87
N ASP A 114 -21.47 -12.59 -10.82
CA ASP A 114 -20.42 -13.50 -11.29
C ASP A 114 -19.73 -12.96 -12.53
N GLY A 115 -18.41 -13.08 -12.59
CA GLY A 115 -17.66 -12.74 -13.80
C GLY A 115 -16.20 -13.17 -13.79
N ASP A 116 -15.50 -12.76 -14.84
CA ASP A 116 -14.10 -13.11 -15.06
C ASP A 116 -13.19 -12.09 -14.37
N PHE A 117 -12.77 -12.40 -13.15
CA PHE A 117 -11.99 -11.47 -12.33
C PHE A 117 -10.73 -12.11 -11.76
N ASP A 118 -9.73 -11.29 -11.50
CA ASP A 118 -8.61 -11.70 -10.64
C ASP A 118 -9.07 -11.59 -9.18
N GLN A 119 -9.40 -12.75 -8.61
CA GLN A 119 -9.91 -12.85 -7.25
C GLN A 119 -8.94 -12.29 -6.21
N ASP A 120 -7.64 -12.53 -6.38
CA ASP A 120 -6.62 -12.17 -5.40
C ASP A 120 -6.40 -10.64 -5.43
N ALA A 121 -6.34 -10.06 -6.62
CA ALA A 121 -6.24 -8.61 -6.80
C ALA A 121 -7.48 -7.86 -6.28
N LEU A 122 -8.68 -8.39 -6.51
CA LEU A 122 -9.93 -7.80 -6.00
C LEU A 122 -10.00 -7.86 -4.47
N LYS A 123 -9.67 -8.99 -3.85
CA LYS A 123 -9.62 -9.11 -2.38
C LYS A 123 -8.69 -8.07 -1.77
N GLU A 124 -7.51 -7.91 -2.35
CA GLU A 124 -6.54 -6.93 -1.89
C GLU A 124 -7.05 -5.49 -2.07
N ALA A 125 -7.69 -5.18 -3.20
CA ALA A 125 -8.29 -3.86 -3.44
C ALA A 125 -9.41 -3.55 -2.44
N LEU A 126 -10.35 -4.49 -2.25
CA LEU A 126 -11.47 -4.34 -1.32
C LEU A 126 -10.98 -4.14 0.12
N LYS A 127 -10.00 -4.92 0.57
CA LYS A 127 -9.38 -4.76 1.88
C LYS A 127 -8.74 -3.37 2.06
N ASN A 128 -8.04 -2.86 1.05
CA ASN A 128 -7.43 -1.52 1.14
C ASN A 128 -8.49 -0.42 1.22
N ILE A 129 -9.61 -0.58 0.50
CA ILE A 129 -10.73 0.38 0.53
C ILE A 129 -11.40 0.37 1.91
N THR A 130 -11.73 -0.81 2.44
CA THR A 130 -12.41 -0.92 3.75
C THR A 130 -11.53 -0.46 4.89
N GLN A 131 -10.22 -0.77 4.87
CA GLN A 131 -9.27 -0.29 5.88
C GLN A 131 -8.96 1.21 5.76
N GLY A 132 -8.90 1.75 4.54
CA GLY A 132 -8.70 3.18 4.30
C GLY A 132 -9.91 4.04 4.68
N GLY A 133 -11.14 3.51 4.50
CA GLY A 133 -12.37 4.18 4.90
C GLY A 133 -12.49 4.39 6.42
N HIS A 134 -11.92 3.48 7.22
CA HIS A 134 -11.90 3.61 8.68
C HIS A 134 -11.02 4.75 9.20
N ALA A 135 -9.95 5.11 8.49
CA ALA A 135 -9.08 6.22 8.90
C ALA A 135 -9.72 7.59 8.66
N SER A 136 -10.56 7.73 7.62
CA SER A 136 -11.21 9.00 7.29
C SER A 136 -12.42 9.30 8.18
N ALA A 137 -13.21 8.28 8.53
CA ALA A 137 -14.41 8.45 9.37
C ALA A 137 -14.10 8.80 10.83
N ALA A 138 -12.90 8.49 11.34
CA ALA A 138 -12.48 8.85 12.70
C ALA A 138 -12.02 10.32 12.84
N THR A 139 -11.92 11.05 11.73
CA THR A 139 -11.48 12.45 11.69
C THR A 139 -12.63 13.46 11.63
N ASP A 140 -13.87 13.00 11.41
CA ASP A 140 -15.04 13.87 11.23
C ASP A 140 -15.89 14.03 12.52
N ASP A 141 -15.46 13.47 13.66
CA ASP A 141 -16.17 13.52 14.96
C ASP A 141 -15.50 14.47 16.00
N GLU A 142 -14.53 15.30 15.59
CA GLU A 142 -13.98 16.39 16.42
C GLU A 142 -14.20 17.75 15.73
N ASP A 143 -15.44 18.27 15.80
CA ASP A 143 -15.75 19.71 15.73
C ASP A 143 -17.04 20.03 16.51
#